data_AF-A0A1Q7FBR0-F1
#
_entry.id   AF-A0A1Q7FBR0-F1
#
_cell.length_a   1.000
_cell.length_b   1.000
_cell.length_c   1.000
_cell.angle_alpha   90.00
_cell.angle_beta   90.00
_cell.angle_gamma   90.00
#
_symmetry.space_group_name_H-M   'P 1'
#
loop_
_entity.id
_entity.type
_entity.pdbx_description
1 polymer ?
#
loop_
_entity_poly.entity_id
_entity_poly.type
_entity_poly.pdbx_seq_one_letter_code
_entity_poly.pdbx_strand_id
1 'polypeptide(L)' 'MKRSYNTAENATDRHTFTMLDPYKMSYDLAGGENKTFSFTADTVGRFTYYCTYDLPSMIGQLEVLA' A
#
# COMPACT_ATOMS: atom_id res chain seq x y z
N MET A 1 -4.46 12.32 -1.55
CA MET A 1 -3.26 12.08 -0.71
C MET A 1 -3.55 10.87 0.17
N LYS A 2 -2.62 9.92 0.30
CA LYS A 2 -2.76 8.73 1.15
C LYS A 2 -1.49 8.54 2.00
N ARG A 3 -1.65 7.94 3.18
CA ARG A 3 -0.56 7.58 4.09
C ARG A 3 -0.64 6.10 4.45
N SER A 4 0.49 5.42 4.38
CA SER A 4 0.68 4.03 4.81
C SER A 4 1.54 4.01 6.07
N TYR A 5 1.18 3.15 7.02
CA TYR A 5 1.87 2.99 8.29
C TYR A 5 2.28 1.53 8.45
N ASN A 6 3.57 1.27 8.72
CA ASN A 6 4.01 -0.01 9.24
C ASN A 6 4.09 0.11 10.77
N THR A 7 3.13 -0.51 11.46
CA THR A 7 3.02 -0.43 12.93
C THR A 7 3.87 -1.47 13.65
N ALA A 8 4.67 -2.28 12.94
CA ALA A 8 5.57 -3.23 13.56
C ALA A 8 6.65 -2.52 14.38
N GLU A 9 6.93 -3.01 15.59
CA GLU A 9 7.96 -2.42 16.46
C GLU A 9 9.39 -2.76 16.00
N ASN A 10 9.54 -3.87 15.29
CA ASN A 10 10.83 -4.34 14.82
C ASN A 10 11.13 -3.79 13.42
N ALA A 11 12.23 -3.05 13.27
CA ALA A 11 12.66 -2.50 11.99
C ALA A 11 12.89 -3.57 10.88
N THR A 12 13.16 -4.83 11.25
CA THR A 12 13.29 -5.93 10.28
C THR A 12 11.97 -6.50 9.80
N ASP A 13 10.86 -6.17 10.48
CA ASP A 13 9.52 -6.56 10.07
C ASP A 13 9.03 -5.57 9.01
N ARG A 14 9.32 -5.90 7.75
CA ARG A 14 9.10 -5.02 6.60
C ARG A 14 7.74 -5.32 5.97
N HIS A 15 7.06 -4.27 5.55
CA HIS A 15 5.83 -4.39 4.79
C HIS A 15 5.86 -3.47 3.57
N THR A 16 5.21 -3.91 2.48
CA THR A 16 5.03 -3.07 1.31
C THR A 16 3.59 -2.60 1.17
N PHE A 17 3.41 -1.36 0.74
CA PHE A 17 2.19 -0.96 0.03
C PHE A 17 2.45 -1.16 -1.46
N THR A 18 1.95 -2.25 -2.05
CA THR A 18 2.09 -2.52 -3.50
C THR A 18 0.72 -2.52 -4.16
N MET A 19 0.55 -1.70 -5.20
CA MET A 19 -0.62 -1.64 -6.05
C MET A 19 -0.15 -1.55 -7.50
N LEU A 20 -0.59 -2.49 -8.31
CA LEU A 20 -0.17 -2.59 -9.72
C LEU A 20 -0.99 -1.61 -10.58
N ASP A 21 -1.39 -2.03 -11.77
CA ASP A 21 -2.17 -1.18 -12.68
C ASP A 21 -3.47 -0.66 -12.02
N PRO A 22 -3.88 0.58 -12.31
CA PRO A 22 -3.25 1.54 -13.23
C PRO A 22 -2.17 2.42 -12.57
N TYR A 23 -2.06 2.42 -11.23
CA TYR A 23 -1.27 3.42 -10.50
C TYR A 23 0.20 3.05 -10.28
N LYS A 24 0.56 1.77 -10.47
CA LYS A 24 1.95 1.27 -10.50
C LYS A 24 2.84 1.80 -9.38
N MET A 25 2.41 1.57 -8.13
CA MET A 25 3.15 2.02 -6.95
C MET A 25 3.53 0.85 -6.05
N SER A 26 4.77 0.88 -5.55
CA SER A 26 5.26 -0.02 -4.52
C SER A 26 6.15 0.77 -3.57
N TYR A 27 5.80 0.74 -2.28
CA TYR A 27 6.54 1.40 -1.23
C TYR A 27 6.88 0.39 -0.15
N ASP A 28 8.15 0.20 0.13
CA ASP A 28 8.66 -0.65 1.20
C ASP A 28 8.89 0.19 2.47
N LEU A 29 8.42 -0.30 3.61
CA LEU A 29 8.49 0.35 4.91
C LEU A 29 9.08 -0.62 5.94
N ALA A 30 10.13 -0.20 6.63
CA ALA A 30 10.60 -0.88 7.83
C ALA A 30 9.59 -0.69 8.99
N GLY A 31 9.67 -1.54 10.02
CA GLY A 31 8.86 -1.39 11.23
C GLY A 31 9.01 0.00 11.85
N GLY A 32 7.88 0.63 12.20
CA GLY A 32 7.80 1.98 12.75
C GLY A 32 7.82 3.09 11.70
N GLU A 33 8.06 2.78 10.42
CA GLU A 33 8.04 3.77 9.36
C GLU A 33 6.62 4.06 8.83
N ASN A 34 6.47 5.25 8.26
CA ASN A 34 5.29 5.61 7.49
C ASN A 34 5.68 6.33 6.20
N LYS A 35 4.85 6.18 5.18
CA LYS A 35 5.04 6.81 3.88
C LYS A 35 3.78 7.54 3.47
N THR A 36 3.96 8.78 3.04
CA THR A 36 2.90 9.59 2.44
C THR A 36 3.18 9.76 0.97
N PHE A 37 2.15 9.59 0.15
CA PHE A 37 2.23 9.74 -1.29
C PHE A 37 0.92 10.29 -1.84
N SER A 38 1.03 10.87 -3.03
CA SER A 38 -0.07 11.43 -3.77
C SER A 38 -0.12 10.77 -5.14
N PHE A 39 -1.33 10.51 -5.60
CA PHE A 39 -1.63 10.01 -6.93
C PHE A 39 -2.99 10.58 -7.33
N THR A 40 -3.23 10.67 -8.63
CA THR A 40 -4.55 11.05 -9.17
C THR A 40 -5.39 9.79 -9.26
N ALA A 41 -6.53 9.77 -8.56
CA ALA A 41 -7.50 8.69 -8.67
C ALA A 41 -8.41 8.92 -9.88
N ASP A 42 -7.87 8.78 -11.09
CA ASP A 42 -8.51 9.11 -12.38
C ASP A 42 -9.27 7.95 -13.03
N THR A 43 -9.21 6.76 -12.43
CA THR A 43 -9.78 5.53 -12.97
C THR A 43 -10.78 4.99 -11.96
N VAL A 44 -12.08 5.04 -12.29
CA VAL A 44 -13.15 4.48 -11.46
C VAL A 44 -12.98 2.96 -11.41
N GLY A 45 -13.02 2.39 -10.21
CA GLY A 45 -12.84 0.96 -10.03
C GLY A 45 -12.36 0.56 -8.64
N ARG A 46 -12.13 -0.74 -8.49
CA ARG A 46 -11.65 -1.36 -7.25
C ARG A 46 -10.29 -1.99 -7.51
N PHE A 47 -9.28 -1.53 -6.77
CA PHE A 47 -7.88 -1.88 -6.98
C PHE A 47 -7.33 -2.55 -5.73
N THR A 48 -6.77 -3.75 -5.92
CA THR A 48 -6.13 -4.49 -4.84
C THR A 48 -4.74 -3.90 -4.56
N TYR A 49 -4.47 -3.63 -3.29
CA TYR A 49 -3.11 -3.44 -2.81
C TYR A 49 -2.72 -4.57 -1.85
N TYR A 50 -1.45 -4.89 -1.78
CA TYR A 50 -0.96 -5.99 -0.96
C TYR A 50 0.46 -5.75 -0.44
N CYS A 51 0.83 -6.46 0.63
CA CYS A 51 2.21 -6.61 1.07
C CYS A 51 2.87 -7.76 0.32
N THR A 52 4.08 -7.57 -0.21
CA THR A 52 4.83 -8.63 -0.90
C THR A 52 5.44 -9.65 0.05
N TYR A 53 5.59 -9.33 1.34
CA TYR A 53 6.20 -10.20 2.34
C TYR A 53 5.19 -11.17 3.00
N ASP A 54 3.94 -10.73 3.19
CA ASP A 54 2.93 -11.45 3.98
C ASP A 54 1.68 -11.83 3.17
N LEU A 55 1.90 -12.35 1.96
CA LEU A 55 0.83 -12.95 1.17
C LEU A 55 0.46 -14.34 1.68
N PRO A 56 -0.84 -14.70 1.68
CA PRO A 56 -2.00 -13.94 1.21
C PRO A 56 -2.72 -13.12 2.30
N SER A 57 -2.17 -13.05 3.52
CA SER A 57 -2.85 -12.46 4.69
C SER A 57 -2.98 -10.94 4.65
N MET A 58 -2.06 -10.23 4.00
CA MET A 58 -1.99 -8.77 4.03
C MET A 58 -2.38 -8.16 2.69
N ILE A 59 -3.69 -8.15 2.44
CA ILE A 59 -4.32 -7.66 1.21
C ILE A 59 -5.41 -6.65 1.59
N GLY A 60 -5.49 -5.56 0.82
CA GLY A 60 -6.51 -4.52 0.98
C GLY A 60 -7.02 -3.97 -0.35
N GLN A 61 -7.97 -3.04 -0.25
CA GLN A 61 -8.81 -2.58 -1.34
C GLN A 61 -8.81 -1.04 -1.40
N LEU A 62 -8.57 -0.46 -2.58
CA LEU A 62 -8.82 0.96 -2.88
C LEU A 62 -10.00 1.04 -3.84
N GLU A 63 -11.05 1.77 -3.46
CA GLU A 63 -12.19 2.06 -4.33
C GLU A 63 -12.16 3.52 -4.76
N VAL A 64 -12.28 3.74 -6.07
CA VAL A 64 -12.44 5.05 -6.69
C VAL A 64 -13.85 5.12 -7.24
N LEU A 65 -14.65 6.03 -6.69
CA LEU A 65 -16.06 6.23 -7.05
C LEU A 65 -16.19 7.32 -8.11
N ALA A 66 -17.26 7.23 -8.91
CA ALA A 66 -17.63 8.22 -9.93
C ALA A 66 -18.29 9.46 -9.31
#